data_AF-A0A0B1SEF7-F1
#
_entry.id   AF-A0A0B1SEF7-F1
#
_cell.length_a   1.000
_cell.length_b   1.000
_cell.length_c   1.000
_cell.angle_alpha   90.00
_cell.angle_beta   90.00
_cell.angle_gamma   90.00
#
_symmetry.space_group_name_H-M   'P 1'
#
loop_
_entity.id
_entity.type
_entity.pdbx_description
1 polymer ?
#
loop_
_entity_poly.entity_id
_entity_poly.type
_entity_poly.pdbx_seq_one_letter_code
_entity_poly.pdbx_strand_id
1 'polypeptide(L)'
;MSSETVAQHYNAVRQDGIAVRSESRIYYLRNLNNWMKSELINEAMQMLRDAAVNKMFRPRVLDLACGKGGDLRKWNIANVDSVVMAGQSFITDFTRLCTAVLLDYVHFFSHFHFCISLLR
;
A
#
# COMPACT_ATOMS: atom_id res chain seq x y z
N MET A 1 -3.96 -2.96 -23.62
CA MET A 1 -2.66 -2.48 -23.13
C MET A 1 -2.14 -3.50 -22.12
N SER A 2 -0.91 -4.01 -22.28
CA SER A 2 -0.37 -5.00 -21.33
C SER A 2 0.11 -4.32 -20.05
N SER A 3 0.11 -5.07 -18.94
CA SER A 3 0.63 -4.63 -17.64
C SER A 3 2.08 -4.13 -17.73
N GLU A 4 2.89 -4.75 -18.58
CA GLU A 4 4.29 -4.36 -18.81
C GLU A 4 4.42 -3.02 -19.52
N THR A 5 3.58 -2.75 -20.52
CA THR A 5 3.58 -1.44 -21.20
C THR A 5 3.22 -0.31 -20.22
N VAL A 6 2.26 -0.56 -19.32
CA VAL A 6 1.86 0.42 -18.29
C VAL A 6 2.98 0.62 -17.27
N ALA A 7 3.60 -0.46 -16.78
CA ALA A 7 4.70 -0.39 -15.82
C ALA A 7 5.93 0.34 -16.40
N GLN A 8 6.28 0.07 -17.66
CA GLN A 8 7.36 0.75 -18.36
C GLN A 8 7.06 2.25 -18.55
N HIS A 9 5.82 2.62 -18.86
CA HIS A 9 5.42 4.03 -18.95
C HIS A 9 5.57 4.75 -17.59
N TYR A 10 5.15 4.12 -16.49
CA TYR A 10 5.35 4.68 -15.14
C TYR A 10 6.83 4.81 -14.74
N ASN A 11 7.64 3.81 -15.08
CA ASN A 11 9.07 3.80 -14.77
C ASN A 11 9.87 4.81 -15.60
N ALA A 12 9.43 5.10 -16.82
CA ALA A 12 10.06 6.07 -17.72
C ALA A 12 9.73 7.54 -17.37
N VAL A 13 8.78 7.79 -16.47
CA VAL A 13 8.48 9.16 -15.99
C VAL A 13 9.71 9.70 -15.27
N ARG A 14 10.32 10.74 -15.85
CA ARG A 14 11.45 11.46 -15.26
C ARG A 14 11.09 11.90 -13.84
N GLN A 15 11.96 11.57 -12.89
CA GLN A 15 11.84 12.01 -11.51
C GLN A 15 12.42 13.42 -11.40
N ASP A 16 11.79 14.36 -12.09
CA ASP A 16 12.19 15.76 -11.95
C ASP A 16 11.83 16.25 -10.52
N GLY A 17 12.59 17.25 -10.03
CA GLY A 17 12.52 17.71 -8.64
C GLY A 17 11.15 18.25 -8.20
N ILE A 18 11.03 18.57 -6.91
CA ILE A 18 9.78 19.04 -6.28
C ILE A 18 9.14 20.22 -7.06
N ALA A 19 9.96 21.09 -7.65
CA ALA A 19 9.52 22.24 -8.46
C ALA A 19 8.79 21.84 -9.75
N VAL A 20 9.21 20.76 -10.43
CA VAL A 20 8.52 20.30 -11.65
C VAL A 20 7.20 19.60 -11.32
N ARG A 21 7.01 19.21 -10.06
CA ARG A 21 5.76 18.60 -9.59
C ARG A 21 4.57 19.57 -9.67
N SER A 22 4.79 20.87 -9.52
CA SER A 22 3.76 21.90 -9.70
C SER A 22 3.34 22.13 -11.14
N GLU A 23 4.18 21.74 -12.10
CA GLU A 23 3.90 21.86 -13.54
C GLU A 23 3.03 20.69 -14.07
N SER A 24 2.78 19.68 -13.23
CA SER A 24 2.00 18.51 -13.64
C SER A 24 0.51 18.86 -13.84
N ARG A 25 -0.08 18.34 -14.93
CA ARG A 25 -1.53 18.51 -15.24
C ARG A 25 -2.47 18.10 -14.09
N ILE A 26 -2.04 17.18 -13.24
CA ILE A 26 -2.81 16.65 -12.11
C ILE A 26 -2.38 17.22 -10.76
N TYR A 27 -1.68 18.37 -10.74
CA TYR A 27 -1.17 19.00 -9.53
C TYR A 27 -2.26 19.21 -8.47
N TYR A 28 -3.38 19.84 -8.84
CA TYR A 28 -4.48 20.11 -7.93
C TYR A 28 -5.14 18.82 -7.40
N LEU A 29 -5.31 17.80 -8.25
CA LEU A 29 -5.84 16.50 -7.83
C LEU A 29 -4.90 15.80 -6.83
N ARG A 30 -3.59 15.87 -7.05
CA ARG A 30 -2.60 15.34 -6.09
C ARG A 30 -2.67 16.06 -4.74
N ASN A 31 -2.87 17.38 -4.76
CA ASN A 31 -3.05 18.17 -3.55
C ASN A 31 -4.34 17.81 -2.82
N LEU A 32 -5.45 17.66 -3.55
CA LEU A 32 -6.72 17.20 -2.98
C LEU A 32 -6.58 15.81 -2.36
N ASN A 33 -5.97 14.86 -3.07
CA ASN A 33 -5.71 13.52 -2.54
C ASN A 33 -4.81 13.57 -1.29
N ASN A 34 -3.80 14.43 -1.27
CA ASN A 34 -2.95 14.60 -0.09
C ASN A 34 -3.70 15.23 1.07
N TRP A 35 -4.59 16.19 0.81
CA TRP A 35 -5.43 16.80 1.85
C TRP A 35 -6.41 15.78 2.44
N MET A 36 -7.15 15.05 1.59
CA MET A 36 -8.06 13.99 2.05
C MET A 36 -7.34 12.95 2.92
N LYS A 37 -6.15 12.50 2.50
CA LYS A 37 -5.34 11.59 3.31
C LYS A 37 -4.96 12.18 4.67
N SER A 38 -4.61 13.48 4.72
CA SER A 38 -4.31 14.14 6.00
C SER A 38 -5.53 14.18 6.91
N GLU A 39 -6.71 14.53 6.39
CA GLU A 39 -7.93 14.57 7.20
C GLU A 39 -8.30 13.19 7.75
N LEU A 40 -8.23 12.15 6.91
CA LEU A 40 -8.50 10.78 7.34
C LEU A 40 -7.53 10.30 8.43
N ILE A 41 -6.24 10.63 8.30
CA ILE A 41 -5.24 10.31 9.33
C ILE A 41 -5.57 11.05 10.63
N ASN A 42 -5.90 12.33 10.56
CA ASN A 42 -6.22 13.13 11.75
C ASN A 42 -7.45 12.57 12.47
N GLU A 43 -8.51 12.24 11.74
CA GLU A 43 -9.73 11.67 12.29
C GLU A 43 -9.47 10.33 12.97
N ALA A 44 -8.78 9.40 12.29
CA ALA A 44 -8.44 8.10 12.86
C ALA A 44 -7.57 8.22 14.12
N MET A 45 -6.61 9.14 14.10
CA MET A 45 -5.74 9.41 15.26
C MET A 45 -6.50 10.03 16.43
N GLN A 46 -7.50 10.87 16.14
CA GLN A 46 -8.38 11.43 17.17
C GLN A 46 -9.21 10.31 17.83
N MET A 47 -9.83 9.44 17.03
CA MET A 47 -10.57 8.28 17.54
C MET A 47 -9.71 7.39 18.44
N LEU A 48 -8.46 7.11 18.05
CA LEU A 48 -7.53 6.32 18.86
C LEU A 48 -7.18 7.00 20.19
N ARG A 49 -7.00 8.32 20.21
CA ARG A 49 -6.71 9.09 21.44
C ARG A 49 -7.93 9.20 22.36
N ASP A 50 -9.13 9.25 21.79
CA ASP A 50 -10.37 9.29 22.57
C ASP A 50 -10.65 7.95 23.24
N ALA A 51 -10.37 6.84 22.54
CA ALA A 51 -10.45 5.50 23.09
C ALA A 51 -9.32 5.14 24.08
N ALA A 52 -8.21 5.89 24.06
CA ALA A 52 -7.06 5.61 24.92
C ALA A 52 -7.31 6.02 26.38
N VAL A 53 -7.03 5.09 27.31
CA VAL A 53 -7.05 5.36 28.76
C VAL A 53 -5.96 6.37 29.15
N ASN A 54 -4.80 6.30 28.51
CA ASN A 54 -3.69 7.22 28.72
C ASN A 54 -3.67 8.32 27.66
N LYS A 55 -3.82 9.58 28.07
CA LYS A 55 -3.78 10.75 27.16
C LYS A 55 -2.41 11.03 26.54
N MET A 56 -1.33 10.40 27.04
CA MET A 56 -0.01 10.39 26.39
C MET A 56 0.18 9.27 25.36
N PHE A 57 -0.88 8.52 25.02
CA PHE A 57 -0.81 7.44 24.05
C PHE A 57 -0.33 7.92 22.66
N ARG A 58 0.73 7.28 22.15
CA ARG A 58 1.25 7.46 20.81
C ARG A 58 1.18 6.11 20.08
N PRO A 59 0.36 5.98 19.02
CA PRO A 59 0.22 4.71 18.32
C PRO A 59 1.47 4.40 17.47
N ARG A 60 1.71 3.10 17.28
CA ARG A 60 2.64 2.59 16.28
C ARG A 60 1.85 2.25 15.03
N VAL A 61 2.32 2.69 13.87
CA VAL A 61 1.57 2.60 12.61
C VAL A 61 2.27 1.66 11.63
N LEU A 62 1.49 0.84 10.92
CA LEU A 62 1.94 0.06 9.78
C LEU A 62 1.37 0.69 8.50
N ASP A 63 2.24 1.28 7.68
CA ASP A 63 1.90 1.91 6.40
C ASP A 63 2.11 0.90 5.26
N LEU A 64 1.01 0.29 4.81
CA LEU A 64 0.99 -0.65 3.69
C LEU A 64 0.86 0.10 2.37
N ALA A 65 1.55 -0.37 1.34
CA ALA A 65 1.59 0.27 0.03
C ALA A 65 2.17 1.70 0.08
N CYS A 66 3.07 1.98 1.03
CA CYS A 66 3.58 3.31 1.34
C CYS A 66 4.31 4.01 0.17
N GLY A 67 4.59 3.27 -0.92
CA GLY A 67 5.33 3.73 -2.07
C GLY A 67 6.68 4.32 -1.66
N LYS A 68 6.95 5.56 -2.07
CA LYS A 68 8.18 6.30 -1.73
C LYS A 68 8.10 7.08 -0.40
N GLY A 69 7.05 6.88 0.40
CA GLY A 69 6.90 7.57 1.70
C GLY A 69 6.31 8.98 1.63
N GLY A 70 5.38 9.22 0.69
CA GLY A 70 4.71 10.53 0.57
C GLY A 70 3.87 10.93 1.79
N ASP A 71 3.61 10.00 2.70
CA ASP A 71 2.80 10.20 3.90
C ASP A 71 3.63 10.32 5.19
N LEU A 72 4.96 10.16 5.12
CA LEU A 72 5.87 10.31 6.27
C LEU A 72 5.69 11.62 7.04
N ARG A 73 5.52 12.74 6.33
CA ARG A 73 5.27 14.04 6.97
C ARG A 73 3.93 14.07 7.71
N LYS A 74 2.90 13.38 7.19
CA LYS A 74 1.58 13.29 7.83
C LYS A 74 1.68 12.50 9.14
N TRP A 75 2.39 11.38 9.12
CA TRP A 75 2.63 10.58 10.31
C TRP A 75 3.42 11.34 11.39
N ASN A 76 4.42 12.13 10.98
CA ASN A 76 5.17 12.98 11.91
C ASN A 76 4.26 14.05 12.56
N ILE A 77 3.43 14.73 11.77
CA ILE A 77 2.46 15.72 12.28
C ILE A 77 1.46 15.07 13.24
N ALA A 78 1.03 13.84 12.93
CA ALA A 78 0.13 13.06 13.78
C ALA A 78 0.78 12.57 15.10
N ASN A 79 2.08 12.84 15.34
CA ASN A 79 2.80 12.48 16.56
C ASN A 79 2.71 10.99 16.92
N VAL A 80 2.82 10.12 15.91
CA VAL A 80 2.93 8.66 16.11
C VAL A 80 4.26 8.31 16.79
N ASP A 81 4.33 7.17 17.45
CA ASP A 81 5.55 6.69 18.11
C ASP A 81 6.57 6.18 17.08
N SER A 82 6.12 5.30 16.20
CA SER A 82 6.92 4.72 15.13
C SER A 82 6.03 4.32 13.95
N VAL A 83 6.63 4.31 12.75
CA VAL A 83 5.98 3.87 11.50
C VAL A 83 6.82 2.75 10.90
N VAL A 84 6.18 1.62 10.63
CA VAL A 84 6.73 0.54 9.81
C VAL A 84 6.16 0.70 8.41
N MET A 85 7.03 0.77 7.40
CA MET A 85 6.65 1.03 6.02
C MET A 85 6.82 -0.22 5.16
N ALA A 86 5.76 -0.65 4.48
CA ALA A 86 5.78 -1.77 3.56
C ALA A 86 5.42 -1.30 2.14
N GLY A 87 6.42 -1.23 1.26
CA GLY A 87 6.31 -0.67 -0.09
C GLY A 87 5.77 -1.61 -1.17
N GLN A 88 5.69 -1.10 -2.41
CA GLN A 88 5.16 -1.82 -3.57
C GLN A 88 5.92 -3.12 -3.91
N SER A 89 7.23 -3.19 -3.63
CA SER A 89 8.00 -4.44 -3.76
C SER A 89 7.45 -5.53 -2.85
N PHE A 90 7.08 -5.18 -1.61
CA PHE A 90 6.50 -6.12 -0.66
C PHE A 90 5.10 -6.59 -1.05
N ILE A 91 4.23 -5.71 -1.59
CA ILE A 91 2.88 -6.11 -2.01
C ILE A 91 2.92 -6.98 -3.26
N THR A 92 3.81 -6.68 -4.21
CA THR A 92 3.97 -7.51 -5.41
C THR A 92 4.52 -8.89 -5.05
N ASP A 93 5.44 -8.96 -4.09
CA ASP A 93 6.00 -10.22 -3.60
C ASP A 93 5.00 -10.99 -2.70
N PHE A 94 4.17 -10.32 -1.91
CA PHE A 94 3.09 -10.94 -1.16
C PHE A 94 1.99 -11.47 -2.08
N THR A 95 1.59 -10.71 -3.10
CA THR A 95 0.69 -11.21 -4.15
C THR A 95 1.32 -12.39 -4.88
N ARG A 96 2.61 -12.36 -5.23
CA ARG A 96 3.30 -13.50 -5.86
C ARG A 96 3.41 -14.72 -4.94
N LEU A 97 3.67 -14.53 -3.65
CA LEU A 97 3.72 -15.61 -2.67
C LEU A 97 2.33 -16.22 -2.47
N CYS A 98 1.29 -15.40 -2.35
CA CYS A 98 -0.10 -15.87 -2.30
C CYS A 98 -0.52 -16.57 -3.60
N THR A 99 -0.10 -16.09 -4.78
CA THR A 99 -0.36 -16.77 -6.05
C THR A 99 0.40 -18.09 -6.14
N ALA A 100 1.65 -18.17 -5.67
CA ALA A 100 2.40 -19.43 -5.64
C ALA A 100 1.74 -20.46 -4.71
N VAL A 101 1.35 -20.04 -3.50
CA VAL A 101 0.66 -20.92 -2.53
C VAL A 101 -0.74 -21.33 -3.04
N LEU A 102 -1.47 -20.44 -3.71
CA LEU A 102 -2.77 -20.75 -4.31
C LEU A 102 -2.64 -21.62 -5.57
N LEU A 103 -1.60 -21.44 -6.39
CA LEU A 103 -1.32 -22.31 -7.53
C LEU A 103 -0.90 -23.71 -7.09
N ASP A 104 -0.12 -23.83 -6.02
CA ASP A 104 0.19 -25.12 -5.40
C ASP A 104 -1.09 -25.80 -4.87
N TYR A 105 -2.01 -25.03 -4.28
CA TYR A 105 -3.32 -25.54 -3.85
C TYR A 105 -4.21 -25.99 -5.02
N VAL A 106 -4.24 -25.23 -6.12
CA VAL A 106 -5.04 -25.56 -7.32
C VAL A 106 -4.43 -26.74 -8.08
N HIS A 107 -3.10 -26.88 -8.14
CA HIS A 107 -2.43 -28.06 -8.69
C HIS A 107 -2.60 -29.30 -7.81
N PHE A 108 -2.61 -29.14 -6.48
CA PHE A 108 -2.92 -30.24 -5.58
C PHE A 108 -4.37 -30.72 -5.72
N PHE A 109 -5.31 -29.80 -5.90
CA PHE A 109 -6.73 -30.14 -6.07
C PHE A 109 -7.04 -30.80 -7.42
N SER A 110 -6.33 -30.43 -8.50
CA SER A 110 -6.50 -31.07 -9.81
C SER A 110 -5.93 -32.49 -9.84
N HIS A 111 -4.81 -32.75 -9.14
CA HIS A 111 -4.26 -34.11 -9.01
C HIS A 111 -5.14 -35.02 -8.14
N PHE A 112 -5.76 -34.47 -7.08
CA PHE A 112 -6.65 -35.24 -6.21
C PHE A 112 -7.96 -35.63 -6.92
N HIS A 113 -8.51 -34.74 -7.76
CA HIS A 113 -9.69 -35.07 -8.56
C HIS A 113 -9.40 -36.11 -9.65
N PHE A 114 -8.21 -36.06 -10.27
CA PHE A 114 -7.80 -37.06 -11.27
C PHE A 114 -7.59 -38.46 -10.66
N CYS A 115 -7.04 -38.55 -9.44
CA CYS A 115 -6.90 -39.84 -8.74
C CYS A 115 -8.24 -40.46 -8.31
N ILE A 116 -9.27 -39.66 -8.00
CA ILE A 116 -10.59 -40.18 -7.63
C ILE A 116 -11.36 -40.68 -8.87
N SER A 117 -11.13 -40.11 -10.05
CA SER A 117 -11.77 -40.56 -11.30
C SER A 117 -11.18 -41.84 -11.91
N LEU A 118 -10.04 -42.34 -11.41
CA LEU A 118 -9.40 -43.59 -11.84
C LEU A 118 -9.70 -44.80 -10.93
N LEU A 119 -10.49 -44.61 -9.87
CA LEU A 119 -10.97 -45.66 -8.95
C LEU A 119 -12.45 -46.03 -9.19
N ARG A 120 -12.97 -45.74 -10.38
CA ARG A 120 -14.23 -46.31 -10.89
C ARG A 120 -14.03 -46.89 -12.28
#